data_AF-A0A6G1SWS0-F1
#
_entry.id   AF-A0A6G1SWS0-F1
#
_cell.length_a   1.000
_cell.length_b   1.000
_cell.length_c   1.000
_cell.angle_alpha   90.00
_cell.angle_beta   90.00
_cell.angle_gamma   90.00
#
_symmetry.space_group_name_H-M   'P 1'
#
loop_
_entity.id
_entity.type
_entity.pdbx_description
1 polymer ?
#
loop_
_entity_poly.entity_id
_entity_poly.type
_entity_poly.pdbx_seq_one_letter_code
_entity_poly.pdbx_strand_id
1 'polypeptide(L)'
;MQSTVWLIELASGDVQSLHEDTQRAMWELRPQFTEDGEGVEIRIGDEIVDYDLDGTEVERRAYQAPDGRCRQIEEGDEPVAEIDGVEYPVNCGLFSPDGRRMLYQVDREEINLAPSYRVPTWDEWVLDLETGERLLLQDALVHCGGCDGRYGPAWSPSGRYVYFSDLGGPERVFVADVVSGSTRTIMSGNQAVQLSYGPDWSPSGDQLLRTDSEGGTVLEDLTAGAVIPLPDVPWPARFSTGGDFVYGPAYESGERPGETALVGLATQQVTVLAGVGPSEHVWIDLGAVYDSPAGPVALLEFGWGCAGTTIHHPLRADGAYCLEGARLARPSPDLGRVAAPRRTGATGRADGPGFQSSSVPVWEIVVVDVRDGTEQVLASGAISSWPPDVHWNEQGTHLLVFWPVQYGI
;
A
#
# COMPACT_ATOMS: atom_id res chain seq x y z
N MET A 1 7.80 -21.86 -13.99
CA MET A 1 8.39 -20.66 -13.36
C MET A 1 8.20 -20.79 -11.88
N GLN A 2 9.20 -20.40 -11.11
CA GLN A 2 9.20 -20.48 -9.66
C GLN A 2 9.07 -19.09 -9.08
N SER A 3 8.46 -19.00 -7.90
CA SER A 3 8.54 -17.83 -7.03
C SER A 3 9.97 -17.71 -6.54
N THR A 4 10.60 -16.55 -6.70
CA THR A 4 12.00 -16.30 -6.33
C THR A 4 12.12 -15.05 -5.49
N VAL A 5 12.94 -15.12 -4.46
CA VAL A 5 13.30 -14.01 -3.57
C VAL A 5 14.81 -13.79 -3.64
N TRP A 6 15.22 -12.62 -4.10
CA TRP A 6 16.61 -12.17 -4.14
C TRP A 6 16.89 -11.16 -3.04
N LEU A 7 18.07 -11.28 -2.44
CA LEU A 7 18.70 -10.25 -1.62
C LEU A 7 19.91 -9.70 -2.36
N ILE A 8 19.99 -8.38 -2.48
CA ILE A 8 21.04 -7.69 -3.23
C ILE A 8 21.76 -6.71 -2.30
N GLU A 9 23.07 -6.89 -2.10
CA GLU A 9 23.91 -5.93 -1.38
C GLU A 9 24.44 -4.86 -2.36
N LEU A 10 24.19 -3.59 -2.09
CA LEU A 10 24.52 -2.52 -3.04
C LEU A 10 26.00 -2.19 -3.15
N ALA A 11 26.78 -2.41 -2.08
CA ALA A 11 28.19 -2.05 -2.06
C ALA A 11 29.04 -3.00 -2.93
N SER A 12 28.74 -4.29 -2.88
CA SER A 12 29.39 -5.33 -3.67
C SER A 12 28.71 -5.58 -5.02
N GLY A 13 27.40 -5.36 -5.09
CA GLY A 13 26.56 -5.84 -6.18
C GLY A 13 26.26 -7.34 -6.09
N ASP A 14 26.53 -7.97 -4.94
CA ASP A 14 26.28 -9.38 -4.73
C ASP A 14 24.77 -9.65 -4.71
N VAL A 15 24.34 -10.61 -5.53
CA VAL A 15 22.95 -11.04 -5.65
C VAL A 15 22.84 -12.47 -5.13
N GLN A 16 21.99 -12.67 -4.13
CA GLN A 16 21.76 -13.97 -3.51
C GLN A 16 20.31 -14.42 -3.70
N SER A 17 20.11 -15.69 -4.06
CA SER A 17 18.78 -16.31 -4.07
C SER A 17 18.48 -16.89 -2.71
N LEU A 18 17.66 -16.20 -1.92
CA LEU A 18 17.27 -16.65 -0.58
C LEU A 18 16.27 -17.80 -0.67
N HIS A 19 15.33 -17.74 -1.62
CA HIS A 19 14.28 -18.73 -1.75
C HIS A 19 13.78 -18.92 -3.18
N GLU A 20 13.45 -20.17 -3.53
CA GLU A 20 12.83 -20.56 -4.80
C GLU A 20 11.72 -21.61 -4.56
N ASP A 21 10.47 -21.30 -4.92
CA ASP A 21 9.31 -22.19 -4.73
C ASP A 21 8.57 -22.45 -6.06
N THR A 22 8.36 -23.72 -6.39
CA THR A 22 7.65 -24.16 -7.61
C THR A 22 6.19 -24.53 -7.37
N GLN A 23 5.74 -24.49 -6.11
CA GLN A 23 4.40 -24.87 -5.67
C GLN A 23 3.60 -23.67 -5.16
N ARG A 24 4.24 -22.74 -4.43
CA ARG A 24 3.59 -21.58 -3.83
C ARG A 24 3.71 -20.32 -4.68
N ALA A 25 2.66 -19.52 -4.66
CA ALA A 25 2.67 -18.18 -5.24
C ALA A 25 3.33 -17.16 -4.29
N MET A 26 3.78 -16.04 -4.83
CA MET A 26 4.54 -15.04 -4.06
C MET A 26 3.73 -14.40 -2.92
N TRP A 27 2.41 -14.26 -3.07
CA TRP A 27 1.53 -13.72 -2.02
C TRP A 27 1.39 -14.65 -0.80
N GLU A 28 1.72 -15.93 -0.94
CA GLU A 28 1.82 -16.88 0.18
C GLU A 28 3.13 -16.70 0.94
N LEU A 29 4.19 -16.22 0.26
CA LEU A 29 5.55 -16.15 0.81
C LEU A 29 5.82 -14.92 1.66
N ARG A 30 5.14 -13.78 1.36
CA ARG A 30 5.25 -12.50 2.09
C ARG A 30 6.69 -12.13 2.53
N PRO A 31 7.67 -12.12 1.60
CA PRO A 31 9.04 -11.77 1.95
C PRO A 31 9.13 -10.30 2.40
N GLN A 32 9.83 -10.04 3.51
CA GLN A 32 10.05 -8.69 4.01
C GLN A 32 11.36 -8.59 4.79
N PHE A 33 11.88 -7.38 4.95
CA PHE A 33 12.94 -7.14 5.94
C PHE A 33 12.35 -7.30 7.34
N THR A 34 13.16 -7.78 8.29
CA THR A 34 12.80 -7.80 9.71
C THR A 34 12.63 -6.37 10.22
N GLU A 35 11.84 -6.17 11.28
CA GLU A 35 11.54 -4.85 11.83
C GLU A 35 12.80 -4.12 12.36
N ASP A 36 13.78 -4.86 12.87
CA ASP A 36 15.09 -4.30 13.26
C ASP A 36 15.99 -3.97 12.04
N GLY A 37 15.58 -4.35 10.83
CA GLY A 37 16.33 -4.20 9.60
C GLY A 37 17.58 -5.06 9.52
N GLU A 38 17.80 -5.99 10.45
CA GLU A 38 19.01 -6.83 10.52
C GLU A 38 18.94 -8.11 9.69
N GLY A 39 17.80 -8.40 9.05
CA GLY A 39 17.63 -9.58 8.21
C GLY A 39 16.40 -9.55 7.31
N VAL A 40 16.11 -10.70 6.73
CA VAL A 40 14.93 -10.95 5.88
C VAL A 40 14.15 -12.12 6.46
N GLU A 41 12.83 -12.02 6.49
CA GLU A 41 11.94 -13.13 6.83
C GLU A 41 11.08 -13.53 5.62
N ILE A 42 10.85 -14.83 5.46
CA ILE A 42 10.00 -15.41 4.42
C ILE A 42 9.06 -16.43 5.06
N ARG A 43 7.76 -16.29 4.80
CA ARG A 43 6.74 -17.23 5.28
C ARG A 43 6.61 -18.40 4.31
N ILE A 44 6.68 -19.63 4.80
CA ILE A 44 6.55 -20.85 3.98
C ILE A 44 5.48 -21.74 4.60
N GLY A 45 4.22 -21.52 4.20
CA GLY A 45 3.08 -22.15 4.86
C GLY A 45 2.90 -21.63 6.29
N ASP A 46 3.06 -22.51 7.27
CA ASP A 46 2.95 -22.18 8.70
C ASP A 46 4.31 -21.85 9.35
N GLU A 47 5.41 -22.02 8.61
CA GLU A 47 6.76 -21.73 9.07
C GLU A 47 7.21 -20.34 8.61
N ILE A 48 8.09 -19.72 9.40
CA ILE A 48 8.82 -18.49 9.02
C ILE A 48 10.29 -18.86 9.03
N VAL A 49 10.97 -18.55 7.94
CA VAL A 49 12.41 -18.77 7.76
C VAL A 49 13.09 -17.42 7.71
N ASP A 50 14.09 -17.24 8.57
CA ASP A 50 14.84 -16.00 8.71
C ASP A 50 16.22 -16.13 8.07
N TYR A 51 16.67 -15.03 7.48
CA TYR A 51 17.99 -14.89 6.88
C TYR A 51 18.71 -13.67 7.48
N ASP A 52 20.02 -13.76 7.69
CA ASP A 52 20.90 -12.60 7.88
C ASP A 52 21.03 -11.83 6.55
N LEU A 53 21.49 -10.57 6.62
CA LEU A 53 21.73 -9.75 5.43
C LEU A 53 22.86 -10.29 4.52
N ASP A 54 23.66 -11.23 5.01
CA ASP A 54 24.62 -11.98 4.19
C ASP A 54 23.98 -13.19 3.47
N GLY A 55 22.66 -13.36 3.62
CA GLY A 55 21.83 -14.42 3.04
C GLY A 55 21.93 -15.78 3.73
N THR A 56 22.62 -15.88 4.87
CA THR A 56 22.65 -17.12 5.64
C THR A 56 21.32 -17.32 6.37
N GLU A 57 20.74 -18.52 6.23
CA GLU A 57 19.56 -18.94 7.00
C GLU A 57 19.96 -19.07 8.48
N VAL A 58 19.17 -18.48 9.37
CA VAL A 58 19.41 -18.48 10.81
C VAL A 58 18.29 -19.18 11.58
N GLU A 59 18.62 -19.70 12.76
CA GLU A 59 17.58 -20.13 13.70
C GLU A 59 16.69 -18.92 13.99
N ARG A 60 15.38 -19.14 13.90
CA ARG A 60 14.36 -18.08 13.98
C ARG A 60 14.74 -17.05 15.04
N ARG A 61 14.96 -15.81 14.62
CA ARG A 61 15.11 -14.70 15.56
C ARG A 61 13.83 -14.69 16.36
N ALA A 62 13.92 -14.61 17.69
CA ALA A 62 12.73 -14.66 18.55
C ALA A 62 11.75 -13.56 18.14
N TYR A 63 10.81 -13.92 17.27
CA TYR A 63 9.84 -13.01 16.68
C TYR A 63 8.84 -12.66 17.77
N GLN A 64 8.90 -11.42 18.24
CA GLN A 64 7.74 -10.77 18.81
C GLN A 64 7.08 -10.06 17.65
N ALA A 65 5.84 -10.41 17.32
CA ALA A 65 5.09 -9.62 16.35
C ALA A 65 5.12 -8.14 16.79
N PRO A 66 5.08 -7.18 15.85
CA PRO A 66 5.11 -5.74 16.17
C PRO A 66 3.95 -5.28 17.07
N ASP A 67 3.05 -6.19 17.43
CA ASP A 67 2.42 -6.08 18.74
C ASP A 67 2.20 -7.45 19.41
N GLY A 68 1.86 -8.53 18.68
CA GLY A 68 1.52 -9.84 19.28
C GLY A 68 0.41 -9.72 20.33
N ARG A 69 -0.26 -8.57 20.32
CA ARG A 69 -1.13 -8.13 21.41
C ARG A 69 -2.38 -8.94 21.36
N CYS A 70 -2.89 -9.18 20.15
CA CYS A 70 -4.08 -9.97 19.91
C CYS A 70 -3.77 -11.39 19.45
N ARG A 71 -4.27 -12.38 20.18
CA ARG A 71 -4.26 -13.79 19.80
C ARG A 71 -5.69 -14.31 19.73
N GLN A 72 -6.12 -14.76 18.55
CA GLN A 72 -7.42 -15.40 18.40
C GLN A 72 -7.41 -16.75 19.14
N ILE A 73 -8.44 -17.00 19.95
CA ILE A 73 -8.74 -18.27 20.61
C ILE A 73 -9.84 -18.94 19.80
N GLU A 74 -9.56 -20.13 19.25
CA GLU A 74 -10.48 -20.89 18.37
C GLU A 74 -11.32 -21.94 19.12
N GLU A 75 -11.41 -21.83 20.45
CA GLU A 75 -12.14 -22.80 21.28
C GLU A 75 -13.56 -22.30 21.59
N GLY A 76 -14.57 -22.98 21.04
CA GLY A 76 -15.99 -22.69 21.26
C GLY A 76 -16.70 -22.14 20.03
N ASP A 77 -17.99 -21.82 20.19
CA ASP A 77 -18.84 -21.31 19.10
C ASP A 77 -18.79 -19.77 18.97
N GLU A 78 -18.25 -19.07 19.97
CA GLU A 78 -18.17 -17.60 20.02
C GLU A 78 -16.72 -17.13 19.86
N PRO A 79 -16.46 -16.04 19.14
CA PRO A 79 -15.11 -15.54 18.95
C PRO A 79 -14.55 -14.95 20.26
N VAL A 80 -13.33 -15.37 20.61
CA VAL A 80 -12.59 -14.82 21.75
C VAL A 80 -11.18 -14.44 21.31
N ALA A 81 -10.77 -13.22 21.64
CA ALA A 81 -9.42 -12.71 21.43
C ALA A 81 -8.75 -12.45 22.77
N GLU A 82 -7.56 -13.01 22.99
CA GLU A 82 -6.68 -12.59 24.08
C GLU A 82 -5.90 -11.34 23.63
N ILE A 83 -6.13 -10.20 24.27
CA ILE A 83 -5.48 -8.92 24.01
C ILE A 83 -4.70 -8.47 25.24
N ASP A 84 -3.38 -8.36 25.14
CA ASP A 84 -2.49 -8.01 26.27
C ASP A 84 -2.70 -8.91 27.51
N GLY A 85 -2.99 -10.20 27.28
CA GLY A 85 -3.27 -11.18 28.34
C GLY A 85 -4.68 -11.11 28.93
N VAL A 86 -5.59 -10.33 28.35
CA VAL A 86 -6.99 -10.21 28.75
C VAL A 86 -7.90 -10.76 27.65
N GLU A 87 -8.83 -11.65 27.99
CA GLU A 87 -9.77 -12.21 27.01
C GLU A 87 -10.97 -11.29 26.77
N TYR A 88 -11.27 -11.05 25.50
CA TYR A 88 -12.42 -10.28 25.02
C TYR A 88 -13.26 -11.14 24.07
N PRO A 89 -14.61 -11.08 24.14
CA PRO A 89 -15.50 -11.85 23.27
C PRO A 89 -15.65 -11.16 21.91
N VAL A 90 -14.54 -11.07 21.16
CA VAL A 90 -14.42 -10.39 19.87
C VAL A 90 -13.42 -11.14 18.98
N ASN A 91 -13.43 -10.85 17.69
CA ASN A 91 -12.33 -11.21 16.80
C ASN A 91 -11.19 -10.22 16.94
N CYS A 92 -9.96 -10.67 16.70
CA CYS A 92 -8.84 -9.76 16.50
C CYS A 92 -9.12 -8.78 15.35
N GLY A 93 -8.63 -7.56 15.48
CA GLY A 93 -8.88 -6.49 14.54
C GLY A 93 -7.74 -5.47 14.48
N LEU A 94 -8.05 -4.26 14.03
CA LEU A 94 -7.06 -3.20 13.79
C LEU A 94 -6.94 -2.28 15.00
N PHE A 95 -5.77 -2.21 15.61
CA PHE A 95 -5.52 -1.28 16.72
C PHE A 95 -5.45 0.18 16.26
N SER A 96 -5.92 1.09 17.11
CA SER A 96 -5.66 2.52 16.94
C SER A 96 -4.15 2.79 17.02
N PRO A 97 -3.64 3.89 16.44
CA PRO A 97 -2.21 4.21 16.46
C PRO A 97 -1.60 4.31 17.88
N ASP A 98 -2.38 4.70 18.88
CA ASP A 98 -1.97 4.74 20.29
C ASP A 98 -2.13 3.39 21.02
N GLY A 99 -2.65 2.37 20.32
CA GLY A 99 -2.88 1.03 20.83
C GLY A 99 -4.00 0.91 21.88
N ARG A 100 -4.75 1.98 22.17
CA ARG A 100 -5.76 1.98 23.26
C ARG A 100 -7.12 1.42 22.84
N ARG A 101 -7.38 1.36 21.55
CA ARG A 101 -8.63 0.85 20.98
C ARG A 101 -8.35 -0.19 19.93
N MET A 102 -9.31 -1.08 19.73
CA MET A 102 -9.29 -2.04 18.64
C MET A 102 -10.58 -1.91 17.84
N LEU A 103 -10.45 -1.68 16.55
CA LEU A 103 -11.52 -1.76 15.59
C LEU A 103 -11.68 -3.23 15.17
N TYR A 104 -12.91 -3.73 15.19
CA TYR A 104 -13.19 -5.12 14.84
C TYR A 104 -14.56 -5.27 14.19
N GLN A 105 -14.71 -6.36 13.45
CA GLN A 105 -15.92 -6.68 12.72
C GLN A 105 -16.68 -7.80 13.42
N VAL A 106 -18.01 -7.71 13.42
CA VAL A 106 -18.92 -8.75 13.91
C VAL A 106 -19.76 -9.23 12.75
N ASP A 107 -19.56 -10.48 12.34
CA ASP A 107 -20.30 -11.10 11.25
C ASP A 107 -21.82 -11.13 11.56
N ARG A 108 -22.60 -10.90 10.50
CA ARG A 108 -24.06 -10.92 10.51
C ARG A 108 -24.58 -11.92 9.48
N GLU A 109 -25.89 -12.11 9.46
CA GLU A 109 -26.54 -12.99 8.48
C GLU A 109 -26.27 -12.50 7.05
N GLU A 110 -26.13 -13.45 6.12
CA GLU A 110 -26.06 -13.14 4.70
C GLU A 110 -27.37 -12.50 4.20
N ILE A 111 -27.24 -11.49 3.34
CA ILE A 111 -28.39 -10.89 2.66
C ILE A 111 -28.40 -11.27 1.18
N ASN A 112 -29.58 -11.23 0.55
CA ASN A 112 -29.70 -11.40 -0.90
C ASN A 112 -29.71 -10.01 -1.57
N LEU A 113 -28.63 -9.64 -2.25
CA LEU A 113 -28.62 -8.45 -3.12
C LEU A 113 -29.37 -8.71 -4.44
N ALA A 114 -29.34 -9.96 -4.90
CA ALA A 114 -30.09 -10.45 -6.06
C ALA A 114 -30.50 -11.92 -5.83
N PRO A 115 -31.46 -12.49 -6.59
CA PRO A 115 -32.01 -13.83 -6.34
C PRO A 115 -31.00 -14.99 -6.26
N SER A 116 -29.77 -14.80 -6.76
CA SER A 116 -28.68 -15.78 -6.72
C SER A 116 -27.37 -15.22 -6.15
N TYR A 117 -27.38 -14.01 -5.58
CA TYR A 117 -26.18 -13.37 -5.05
C TYR A 117 -26.39 -13.04 -3.58
N ARG A 118 -25.94 -13.98 -2.74
CA ARG A 118 -25.82 -13.79 -1.30
C ARG A 118 -24.47 -13.22 -0.98
N VAL A 119 -24.46 -12.27 -0.07
CA VAL A 119 -23.25 -11.63 0.42
C VAL A 119 -23.29 -11.60 1.93
N PRO A 120 -22.14 -11.82 2.60
CA PRO A 120 -22.06 -11.61 4.03
C PRO A 120 -22.31 -10.15 4.37
N THR A 121 -22.80 -9.91 5.57
CA THR A 121 -22.85 -8.57 6.15
C THR A 121 -22.12 -8.59 7.48
N TRP A 122 -21.69 -7.42 7.95
CA TRP A 122 -21.06 -7.28 9.26
C TRP A 122 -21.46 -5.97 9.92
N ASP A 123 -21.24 -5.90 11.22
CA ASP A 123 -21.23 -4.65 11.98
C ASP A 123 -19.80 -4.21 12.25
N GLU A 124 -19.55 -2.90 12.21
CA GLU A 124 -18.27 -2.30 12.53
C GLU A 124 -18.27 -1.78 13.97
N TRP A 125 -17.31 -2.24 14.78
CA TRP A 125 -17.26 -1.96 16.21
C TRP A 125 -15.89 -1.48 16.67
N VAL A 126 -15.87 -0.69 17.74
CA VAL A 126 -14.66 -0.30 18.46
C VAL A 126 -14.73 -0.83 19.88
N LEU A 127 -13.65 -1.49 20.31
CA LEU A 127 -13.39 -1.89 21.68
C LEU A 127 -12.41 -0.91 22.31
N ASP A 128 -12.77 -0.34 23.46
CA ASP A 128 -11.85 0.38 24.34
C ASP A 128 -11.15 -0.62 25.26
N LEU A 129 -9.82 -0.74 25.17
CA LEU A 129 -9.04 -1.77 25.86
C LEU A 129 -8.78 -1.45 27.34
N GLU A 130 -9.01 -0.20 27.75
CA GLU A 130 -8.87 0.22 29.16
C GLU A 130 -10.14 -0.12 29.95
N THR A 131 -11.30 0.10 29.33
CA THR A 131 -12.61 -0.03 29.98
C THR A 131 -13.38 -1.30 29.61
N GLY A 132 -13.04 -1.93 28.48
CA GLY A 132 -13.80 -3.01 27.87
C GLY A 132 -15.12 -2.56 27.22
N GLU A 133 -15.35 -1.24 27.12
CA GLU A 133 -16.53 -0.69 26.47
C GLU A 133 -16.51 -0.95 24.96
N ARG A 134 -17.68 -1.26 24.40
CA ARG A 134 -17.86 -1.53 22.97
C ARG A 134 -18.79 -0.49 22.36
N LEU A 135 -18.35 0.13 21.28
CA LEU A 135 -19.09 1.13 20.52
C LEU A 135 -19.37 0.59 19.12
N LEU A 136 -20.66 0.47 18.78
CA LEU A 136 -21.09 0.19 17.41
C LEU A 136 -20.93 1.46 16.56
N LEU A 137 -20.12 1.40 15.50
CA LEU A 137 -19.96 2.50 14.56
C LEU A 137 -21.01 2.48 13.47
N GLN A 138 -21.30 1.29 12.92
CA GLN A 138 -22.30 1.08 11.87
C GLN A 138 -22.70 -0.39 11.82
N ASP A 139 -23.99 -0.68 11.67
CA ASP A 139 -24.52 -2.03 11.49
C ASP A 139 -24.83 -2.35 10.02
N ALA A 140 -24.88 -3.66 9.74
CA ALA A 140 -25.33 -4.22 8.47
C ALA A 140 -24.60 -3.68 7.22
N LEU A 141 -23.29 -3.48 7.34
CA LEU A 141 -22.41 -3.18 6.22
C LEU A 141 -22.32 -4.41 5.31
N VAL A 142 -22.41 -4.19 4.00
CA VAL A 142 -22.34 -5.28 3.03
C VAL A 142 -20.89 -5.57 2.67
N HIS A 143 -20.52 -6.84 2.85
CA HIS A 143 -19.25 -7.37 2.38
C HIS A 143 -19.28 -7.57 0.87
N CYS A 144 -18.19 -7.25 0.19
CA CYS A 144 -17.99 -7.70 -1.20
C CYS A 144 -17.60 -9.19 -1.35
N GLY A 145 -17.61 -9.98 -0.27
CA GLY A 145 -17.25 -11.41 -0.29
C GLY A 145 -15.78 -11.72 -0.61
N GLY A 146 -14.84 -11.03 0.04
CA GLY A 146 -13.40 -11.32 -0.06
C GLY A 146 -12.55 -10.35 -0.88
N CYS A 147 -12.92 -9.06 -0.98
CA CYS A 147 -12.00 -8.07 -1.53
C CYS A 147 -10.73 -7.97 -0.70
N ASP A 148 -9.66 -7.63 -1.39
CA ASP A 148 -8.28 -7.47 -0.94
C ASP A 148 -8.05 -6.33 0.06
N GLY A 149 -8.71 -6.32 1.22
CA GLY A 149 -8.33 -5.55 2.43
C GLY A 149 -8.28 -4.02 2.34
N ARG A 150 -8.27 -3.42 1.15
CA ARG A 150 -8.02 -1.99 0.90
C ARG A 150 -9.28 -1.13 1.02
N TYR A 151 -10.44 -1.77 0.99
CA TYR A 151 -11.73 -1.20 1.42
C TYR A 151 -11.96 -1.37 2.91
N GLY A 152 -10.99 -1.99 3.59
CA GLY A 152 -10.97 -2.18 5.02
C GLY A 152 -10.97 -0.83 5.73
N PRO A 153 -11.46 -0.83 6.96
CA PRO A 153 -11.52 0.38 7.72
C PRO A 153 -10.11 0.85 8.12
N ALA A 154 -9.92 2.16 8.24
CA ALA A 154 -8.62 2.72 8.61
C ALA A 154 -8.76 3.84 9.64
N TRP A 155 -7.89 3.80 10.65
CA TRP A 155 -7.78 4.82 11.68
C TRP A 155 -7.11 6.09 11.14
N SER A 156 -7.60 7.25 11.57
CA SER A 156 -6.86 8.52 11.47
C SER A 156 -5.61 8.47 12.37
N PRO A 157 -4.57 9.30 12.10
CA PRO A 157 -3.34 9.29 12.90
C PRO A 157 -3.53 9.50 14.40
N SER A 158 -4.55 10.24 14.83
CA SER A 158 -4.85 10.43 16.26
C SER A 158 -5.51 9.23 16.94
N GLY A 159 -6.00 8.24 16.19
CA GLY A 159 -6.87 7.17 16.69
C GLY A 159 -8.28 7.63 17.11
N ARG A 160 -8.71 8.85 16.75
CA ARG A 160 -10.06 9.35 17.04
C ARG A 160 -11.08 9.04 15.96
N TYR A 161 -10.66 9.05 14.69
CA TYR A 161 -11.56 8.84 13.57
C TYR A 161 -11.26 7.53 12.86
N VAL A 162 -12.29 6.96 12.25
CA VAL A 162 -12.20 5.77 11.40
C VAL A 162 -12.97 6.06 10.13
N TYR A 163 -12.40 5.79 8.96
CA TYR A 163 -13.20 5.64 7.75
C TYR A 163 -13.42 4.16 7.46
N PHE A 164 -14.57 3.83 6.88
CA PHE A 164 -14.92 2.47 6.45
C PHE A 164 -15.97 2.52 5.34
N SER A 165 -16.20 1.39 4.66
CA SER A 165 -17.02 1.34 3.45
C SER A 165 -18.18 0.35 3.58
N ASP A 166 -19.26 0.63 2.85
CA ASP A 166 -20.37 -0.29 2.59
C ASP A 166 -20.49 -0.52 1.09
N LEU A 167 -20.52 -1.80 0.70
CA LEU A 167 -20.47 -2.25 -0.69
C LEU A 167 -21.85 -2.68 -1.21
N GLY A 168 -22.90 -2.39 -0.44
CA GLY A 168 -24.28 -2.76 -0.72
C GLY A 168 -25.01 -1.72 -1.57
N GLY A 169 -25.41 -2.09 -2.79
CA GLY A 169 -26.13 -1.16 -3.66
C GLY A 169 -25.23 -0.01 -4.14
N PRO A 170 -25.62 1.27 -4.03
CA PRO A 170 -24.67 2.36 -4.26
C PRO A 170 -23.65 2.37 -3.13
N GLU A 171 -22.39 2.12 -3.46
CA GLU A 171 -21.28 2.10 -2.51
C GLU A 171 -21.24 3.38 -1.67
N ARG A 172 -20.89 3.24 -0.39
CA ARG A 172 -20.81 4.36 0.56
C ARG A 172 -19.51 4.29 1.34
N VAL A 173 -18.94 5.45 1.61
CA VAL A 173 -17.82 5.58 2.56
C VAL A 173 -18.27 6.45 3.71
N PHE A 174 -17.95 6.00 4.92
CA PHE A 174 -18.28 6.65 6.17
C PHE A 174 -17.05 7.20 6.84
N VAL A 175 -17.24 8.19 7.70
CA VAL A 175 -16.30 8.55 8.76
C VAL A 175 -17.04 8.52 10.09
N ALA A 176 -16.42 7.89 11.08
CA ALA A 176 -16.89 7.87 12.45
C ALA A 176 -15.91 8.61 13.37
N ASP A 177 -16.45 9.32 14.36
CA ASP A 177 -15.71 9.87 15.50
C ASP A 177 -15.98 8.98 16.70
N VAL A 178 -14.98 8.19 17.11
CA VAL A 178 -15.16 7.16 18.14
C VAL A 178 -15.28 7.77 19.55
N VAL A 179 -14.97 9.05 19.72
CA VAL A 179 -15.14 9.76 21.00
C VAL A 179 -16.58 10.24 21.17
N SER A 180 -17.20 10.72 20.10
CA SER A 180 -18.59 11.20 20.14
C SER A 180 -19.62 10.11 19.80
N GLY A 181 -19.18 9.00 19.19
CA GLY A 181 -20.05 7.94 18.67
C GLY A 181 -20.81 8.33 17.40
N SER A 182 -20.46 9.44 16.76
CA SER A 182 -21.14 9.90 15.55
C SER A 182 -20.53 9.26 14.30
N THR A 183 -21.38 8.76 13.42
CA THR A 183 -21.02 8.24 12.10
C THR A 183 -21.77 9.02 11.02
N ARG A 184 -21.08 9.38 9.93
CA ARG A 184 -21.72 9.99 8.75
C ARG A 184 -21.09 9.51 7.45
N THR A 185 -21.88 9.54 6.39
CA THR A 185 -21.41 9.27 5.03
C THR A 185 -20.62 10.46 4.47
N ILE A 186 -19.47 10.20 3.88
CA ILE A 186 -18.59 11.18 3.24
C ILE A 186 -18.55 11.04 1.70
N MET A 187 -18.87 9.87 1.16
CA MET A 187 -18.98 9.60 -0.28
C MET A 187 -20.10 8.58 -0.55
N SER A 188 -20.80 8.68 -1.68
CA SER A 188 -21.81 7.69 -2.07
C SER A 188 -22.05 7.55 -3.58
N GLY A 189 -22.55 6.39 -4.02
CA GLY A 189 -22.99 6.15 -5.40
C GLY A 189 -21.84 6.19 -6.40
N ASN A 190 -22.02 6.83 -7.56
CA ASN A 190 -21.00 6.89 -8.61
C ASN A 190 -19.69 7.57 -8.19
N GLN A 191 -19.70 8.31 -7.07
CA GLN A 191 -18.49 8.87 -6.45
C GLN A 191 -17.65 7.78 -5.76
N ALA A 192 -18.30 6.69 -5.34
CA ALA A 192 -17.70 5.59 -4.61
C ALA A 192 -17.32 4.42 -5.53
N VAL A 193 -17.94 4.25 -6.72
CA VAL A 193 -17.77 3.13 -7.70
C VAL A 193 -16.32 2.78 -8.10
N GLN A 194 -15.34 3.57 -7.68
CA GLN A 194 -13.93 3.25 -7.78
C GLN A 194 -13.34 3.17 -6.38
N LEU A 195 -13.83 2.28 -5.50
CA LEU A 195 -13.26 2.12 -4.16
C LEU A 195 -11.78 1.73 -4.15
N SER A 196 -11.23 1.26 -5.28
CA SER A 196 -9.79 1.22 -5.50
C SER A 196 -9.13 2.58 -5.20
N TYR A 197 -9.92 3.64 -5.15
CA TYR A 197 -9.55 5.02 -4.95
C TYR A 197 -10.21 5.57 -3.69
N GLY A 198 -10.13 4.83 -2.58
CA GLY A 198 -10.66 5.26 -1.29
C GLY A 198 -10.04 6.56 -0.77
N PRO A 199 -10.59 7.12 0.32
CA PRO A 199 -10.00 8.30 0.96
C PRO A 199 -8.55 8.06 1.38
N ASP A 200 -7.80 9.14 1.51
CA ASP A 200 -6.42 9.09 2.01
C ASP A 200 -6.28 9.92 3.28
N TRP A 201 -5.77 9.32 4.36
CA TRP A 201 -5.51 10.03 5.61
C TRP A 201 -4.23 10.86 5.49
N SER A 202 -4.24 12.08 6.01
CA SER A 202 -3.01 12.83 6.21
C SER A 202 -2.12 12.06 7.19
N PRO A 203 -0.81 11.92 6.95
CA PRO A 203 0.10 11.29 7.91
C PRO A 203 0.33 12.16 9.16
N SER A 204 -0.02 13.45 9.13
CA SER A 204 0.32 14.43 10.18
C SER A 204 -0.85 14.92 11.02
N GLY A 205 -2.09 14.51 10.71
CA GLY A 205 -3.27 14.93 11.49
C GLY A 205 -4.59 14.33 11.02
N ASP A 206 -5.68 14.71 11.69
CA ASP A 206 -7.03 14.21 11.39
C ASP A 206 -7.68 14.92 10.20
N GLN A 207 -6.99 14.84 9.07
CA GLN A 207 -7.42 15.36 7.78
C GLN A 207 -7.51 14.23 6.76
N LEU A 208 -8.47 14.31 5.86
CA LEU A 208 -8.76 13.25 4.89
C LEU A 208 -8.94 13.85 3.49
N LEU A 209 -8.31 13.26 2.48
CA LEU A 209 -8.64 13.53 1.09
C LEU A 209 -9.80 12.66 0.65
N ARG A 210 -10.76 13.27 -0.05
CA ARG A 210 -11.85 12.55 -0.71
C ARG A 210 -12.30 13.27 -1.97
N THR A 211 -13.10 12.58 -2.78
CA THR A 211 -13.81 13.22 -3.90
C THR A 211 -15.11 13.90 -3.44
N ASP A 212 -15.51 14.98 -4.12
CA ASP A 212 -16.82 15.62 -3.97
C ASP A 212 -17.83 15.18 -5.05
N SER A 213 -19.03 15.77 -5.05
CA SER A 213 -20.10 15.40 -5.98
C SER A 213 -19.84 15.80 -7.43
N GLU A 214 -18.87 16.66 -7.66
CA GLU A 214 -18.45 17.13 -8.98
C GLU A 214 -17.22 16.36 -9.48
N GLY A 215 -16.68 15.43 -8.67
CA GLY A 215 -15.47 14.66 -8.97
C GLY A 215 -14.18 15.37 -8.59
N GLY A 216 -14.26 16.53 -7.93
CA GLY A 216 -13.11 17.30 -7.47
C GLY A 216 -12.49 16.72 -6.20
N THR A 217 -11.20 16.98 -5.98
CA THR A 217 -10.51 16.63 -4.73
C THR A 217 -10.82 17.66 -3.65
N VAL A 218 -11.16 17.19 -2.45
CA VAL A 218 -11.29 18.05 -1.27
C VAL A 218 -10.49 17.51 -0.10
N LEU A 219 -9.90 18.42 0.68
CA LEU A 219 -9.28 18.15 1.97
C LEU A 219 -10.30 18.44 3.06
N GLU A 220 -10.68 17.42 3.83
CA GLU A 220 -11.59 17.57 4.96
C GLU A 220 -10.82 17.53 6.28
N ASP A 221 -10.85 18.64 7.02
CA ASP A 221 -10.28 18.76 8.36
C ASP A 221 -11.35 18.44 9.39
N LEU A 222 -11.24 17.26 10.01
CA LEU A 222 -12.22 16.74 10.95
C LEU A 222 -12.13 17.42 12.32
N THR A 223 -10.97 18.01 12.65
CA THR A 223 -10.78 18.74 13.91
C THR A 223 -11.39 20.13 13.82
N ALA A 224 -11.16 20.84 12.71
CA ALA A 224 -11.69 22.18 12.47
C ALA A 224 -13.14 22.15 11.94
N GLY A 225 -13.61 21.01 11.43
CA GLY A 225 -14.90 20.90 10.75
C GLY A 225 -14.94 21.65 9.42
N ALA A 226 -13.82 21.72 8.72
CA ALA A 226 -13.65 22.47 7.48
C ALA A 226 -13.51 21.52 6.28
N VAL A 227 -14.05 21.92 5.13
CA VAL A 227 -13.84 21.24 3.85
C VAL A 227 -13.20 22.25 2.89
N ILE A 228 -12.00 21.93 2.40
CA ILE A 228 -11.16 22.79 1.59
C ILE A 228 -11.07 22.18 0.19
N PRO A 229 -11.67 22.80 -0.85
CA PRO A 229 -11.53 22.32 -2.21
C PRO A 229 -10.10 22.47 -2.74
N LEU A 230 -9.64 21.46 -3.48
CA LEU A 230 -8.37 21.43 -4.20
C LEU A 230 -8.65 21.26 -5.71
N PRO A 231 -9.23 22.28 -6.38
CA PRO A 231 -9.79 22.14 -7.73
C PRO A 231 -8.76 21.81 -8.82
N ASP A 232 -7.48 22.11 -8.57
CA ASP A 232 -6.39 21.85 -9.50
C ASP A 232 -5.73 20.47 -9.29
N VAL A 233 -6.23 19.66 -8.33
CA VAL A 233 -5.77 18.30 -8.09
C VAL A 233 -6.86 17.32 -8.54
N PRO A 234 -6.66 16.58 -9.63
CA PRO A 234 -7.64 15.61 -10.08
C PRO A 234 -7.72 14.42 -9.12
N TRP A 235 -8.93 13.91 -8.90
CA TRP A 235 -9.12 12.62 -8.24
C TRP A 235 -8.74 11.49 -9.21
N PRO A 236 -8.12 10.40 -8.76
CA PRO A 236 -7.70 10.04 -7.40
C PRO A 236 -6.58 10.92 -6.82
N ALA A 237 -6.63 11.26 -5.53
CA ALA A 237 -5.57 12.05 -4.88
C ALA A 237 -4.97 11.35 -3.65
N ARG A 238 -3.69 11.64 -3.36
CA ARG A 238 -2.98 11.17 -2.16
C ARG A 238 -2.12 12.27 -1.55
N PHE A 239 -1.86 12.15 -0.25
CA PHE A 239 -0.80 12.86 0.44
C PHE A 239 0.56 12.29 0.04
N SER A 240 1.57 13.14 0.05
CA SER A 240 2.96 12.69 0.08
C SER A 240 3.28 12.01 1.42
N THR A 241 4.36 11.23 1.50
CA THR A 241 4.69 10.37 2.66
C THR A 241 4.75 11.10 4.02
N GLY A 242 5.14 12.36 4.05
CA GLY A 242 5.18 13.24 5.22
C GLY A 242 3.99 14.21 5.32
N GLY A 243 3.16 14.30 4.27
CA GLY A 243 1.92 15.06 4.27
C GLY A 243 2.08 16.56 3.98
N ASP A 244 3.23 17.04 3.51
CA ASP A 244 3.37 18.45 3.13
C ASP A 244 2.71 18.76 1.77
N PHE A 245 2.47 17.72 0.95
CA PHE A 245 1.91 17.85 -0.37
C PHE A 245 0.71 16.93 -0.60
N VAL A 246 -0.13 17.33 -1.56
CA VAL A 246 -1.21 16.50 -2.12
C VAL A 246 -1.03 16.43 -3.62
N TYR A 247 -1.21 15.24 -4.21
CA TYR A 247 -1.01 15.05 -5.65
C TYR A 247 -2.10 14.19 -6.30
N GLY A 248 -2.29 14.39 -7.60
CA GLY A 248 -3.28 13.68 -8.41
C GLY A 248 -3.00 13.77 -9.92
N PRO A 249 -3.33 12.74 -10.73
CA PRO A 249 -3.92 11.49 -10.30
C PRO A 249 -2.88 10.62 -9.58
N ALA A 250 -3.25 10.08 -8.42
CA ALA A 250 -2.37 9.29 -7.58
C ALA A 250 -1.97 7.94 -8.21
N TYR A 251 -2.76 7.47 -9.17
CA TYR A 251 -2.48 6.36 -10.07
C TYR A 251 -3.30 6.55 -11.35
N GLU A 252 -2.79 6.04 -12.46
CA GLU A 252 -3.47 6.09 -13.76
C GLU A 252 -3.31 4.74 -14.48
N SER A 253 -4.36 4.31 -15.18
CA SER A 253 -4.34 3.02 -15.86
C SER A 253 -3.73 3.13 -17.26
N GLY A 254 -2.77 2.26 -17.56
CA GLY A 254 -2.19 2.09 -18.88
C GLY A 254 -0.93 2.91 -19.15
N GLU A 255 -0.20 2.50 -20.18
CA GLU A 255 1.11 3.06 -20.54
C GLU A 255 0.96 4.25 -21.50
N ARG A 256 0.52 5.40 -20.98
CA ARG A 256 0.25 6.60 -21.80
C ARG A 256 0.88 7.85 -21.18
N PRO A 257 1.43 8.76 -21.99
CA PRO A 257 1.92 10.03 -21.49
C PRO A 257 0.86 10.81 -20.72
N GLY A 258 1.24 11.34 -19.56
CA GLY A 258 0.35 12.17 -18.74
C GLY A 258 1.10 13.09 -17.80
N GLU A 259 0.34 13.71 -16.89
CA GLU A 259 0.82 14.71 -15.95
C GLU A 259 0.16 14.52 -14.58
N THR A 260 0.86 14.92 -13.53
CA THR A 260 0.41 14.89 -12.15
C THR A 260 0.45 16.30 -11.58
N ALA A 261 -0.68 16.79 -11.09
CA ALA A 261 -0.74 18.00 -10.31
C ALA A 261 -0.29 17.71 -8.88
N LEU A 262 0.50 18.62 -8.32
CA LEU A 262 1.04 18.56 -6.97
C LEU A 262 0.81 19.92 -6.31
N VAL A 263 0.12 19.95 -5.17
CA VAL A 263 -0.09 21.17 -4.38
C VAL A 263 0.68 21.08 -3.05
N GLY A 264 1.46 22.12 -2.72
CA GLY A 264 2.05 22.26 -1.40
C GLY A 264 1.02 22.83 -0.43
N LEU A 265 0.71 22.13 0.66
CA LEU A 265 -0.38 22.52 1.57
C LEU A 265 -0.11 23.82 2.31
N ALA A 266 1.16 24.06 2.68
CA ALA A 266 1.56 25.29 3.35
C ALA A 266 1.60 26.51 2.41
N THR A 267 1.98 26.31 1.15
CA THR A 267 2.19 27.41 0.17
C THR A 267 0.98 27.64 -0.73
N GLN A 268 0.09 26.66 -0.83
CA GLN A 268 -0.98 26.55 -1.82
C GLN A 268 -0.50 26.66 -3.27
N GLN A 269 0.80 26.46 -3.51
CA GLN A 269 1.33 26.45 -4.87
C GLN A 269 1.07 25.11 -5.54
N VAL A 270 0.52 25.19 -6.75
CA VAL A 270 0.32 24.05 -7.64
C VAL A 270 1.48 23.98 -8.63
N THR A 271 2.05 22.78 -8.75
CA THR A 271 3.05 22.42 -9.75
C THR A 271 2.52 21.26 -10.57
N VAL A 272 2.75 21.25 -11.88
CA VAL A 272 2.41 20.13 -12.75
C VAL A 272 3.70 19.40 -13.13
N LEU A 273 3.76 18.12 -12.82
CA LEU A 273 4.90 17.25 -13.08
C LEU A 273 4.56 16.32 -14.24
N ALA A 274 5.55 16.08 -15.12
CA ALA A 274 5.40 15.10 -16.19
C ALA A 274 5.36 13.68 -15.64
N GLY A 275 4.39 12.90 -16.09
CA GLY A 275 4.14 11.53 -15.66
C GLY A 275 2.90 11.43 -14.76
N VAL A 276 2.42 10.21 -14.60
CA VAL A 276 1.25 9.83 -13.81
C VAL A 276 1.63 8.88 -12.68
N GLY A 277 0.82 8.78 -11.63
CA GLY A 277 1.05 7.79 -10.59
C GLY A 277 1.05 6.35 -11.17
N PRO A 278 1.94 5.45 -10.71
CA PRO A 278 1.95 4.06 -11.15
C PRO A 278 0.62 3.37 -10.85
N SER A 279 0.07 2.64 -11.82
CA SER A 279 -1.21 1.93 -11.65
C SER A 279 -1.18 0.93 -10.48
N GLU A 280 -0.04 0.29 -10.26
CA GLU A 280 0.17 -0.77 -9.29
C GLU A 280 0.08 -0.27 -7.85
N HIS A 281 0.30 1.04 -7.62
CA HIS A 281 0.16 1.66 -6.30
C HIS A 281 -1.27 1.56 -5.75
N VAL A 282 -2.25 1.32 -6.62
CA VAL A 282 -3.62 0.98 -6.22
C VAL A 282 -3.72 -0.39 -5.53
N TRP A 283 -2.73 -1.27 -5.61
CA TRP A 283 -2.83 -2.62 -5.03
C TRP A 283 -1.95 -2.82 -3.80
N ILE A 284 -0.95 -1.98 -3.63
CA ILE A 284 0.10 -2.11 -2.59
C ILE A 284 0.17 -0.92 -1.65
N ASP A 285 -0.82 -0.02 -1.74
CA ASP A 285 -0.97 1.15 -0.89
C ASP A 285 0.26 2.07 -0.79
N LEU A 286 0.95 2.28 -1.92
CA LEU A 286 2.16 3.10 -1.95
C LEU A 286 1.94 4.47 -2.58
N GLY A 287 2.76 5.43 -2.16
CA GLY A 287 2.81 6.79 -2.68
C GLY A 287 3.81 6.93 -3.82
N ALA A 288 3.57 7.88 -4.72
CA ALA A 288 4.49 8.26 -5.78
C ALA A 288 5.30 9.54 -5.44
N VAL A 289 4.90 10.25 -4.38
CA VAL A 289 5.51 11.52 -3.96
C VAL A 289 5.99 11.40 -2.51
N TYR A 290 7.25 11.79 -2.29
CA TYR A 290 7.96 11.68 -1.04
C TYR A 290 8.44 13.06 -0.58
N ASP A 291 8.36 13.32 0.72
CA ASP A 291 8.75 14.58 1.33
C ASP A 291 10.26 14.59 1.58
N SER A 292 10.93 15.67 1.17
CA SER A 292 12.33 15.89 1.52
C SER A 292 12.55 17.34 1.98
N PRO A 293 13.60 17.62 2.77
CA PRO A 293 13.92 18.98 3.18
C PRO A 293 14.16 19.96 2.03
N ALA A 294 14.50 19.46 0.83
CA ALA A 294 14.75 20.26 -0.35
C ALA A 294 13.51 20.45 -1.25
N GLY A 295 12.40 19.79 -0.93
CA GLY A 295 11.19 19.74 -1.74
C GLY A 295 10.74 18.31 -2.08
N PRO A 296 9.66 18.16 -2.85
CA PRO A 296 9.08 16.86 -3.14
C PRO A 296 9.97 16.05 -4.09
N VAL A 297 10.08 14.75 -3.84
CA VAL A 297 10.62 13.76 -4.77
C VAL A 297 9.45 12.99 -5.37
N ALA A 298 9.29 13.00 -6.69
CA ALA A 298 8.19 12.30 -7.35
C ALA A 298 8.71 11.26 -8.33
N LEU A 299 8.23 10.02 -8.20
CA LEU A 299 8.51 8.90 -9.08
C LEU A 299 7.24 8.58 -9.87
N LEU A 300 7.13 9.18 -11.05
CA LEU A 300 5.93 9.11 -11.89
C LEU A 300 6.21 8.29 -13.13
N GLU A 301 5.22 7.63 -13.71
CA GLU A 301 5.40 6.85 -14.94
C GLU A 301 4.88 7.60 -16.17
N PHE A 302 5.47 7.29 -17.33
CA PHE A 302 4.99 7.78 -18.63
C PHE A 302 4.94 9.32 -18.68
N GLY A 303 6.04 9.99 -18.37
CA GLY A 303 6.18 11.42 -18.66
C GLY A 303 6.28 11.69 -20.15
N TRP A 304 6.01 12.93 -20.58
CA TRP A 304 6.19 13.31 -21.98
C TRP A 304 7.63 13.05 -22.45
N GLY A 305 7.78 12.13 -23.41
CA GLY A 305 9.10 11.72 -23.93
C GLY A 305 9.82 10.69 -23.06
N CYS A 306 9.15 10.09 -22.08
CA CYS A 306 9.67 9.02 -21.24
C CYS A 306 8.72 7.81 -21.25
N ALA A 307 9.16 6.67 -21.81
CA ALA A 307 8.40 5.42 -21.75
C ALA A 307 8.91 4.55 -20.59
N GLY A 308 8.84 5.11 -19.38
CA GLY A 308 9.33 4.50 -18.14
C GLY A 308 9.02 5.39 -16.94
N THR A 309 9.94 5.44 -15.97
CA THR A 309 9.79 6.27 -14.78
C THR A 309 10.45 7.62 -14.96
N THR A 310 9.68 8.70 -14.82
CA THR A 310 10.14 10.07 -14.67
C THR A 310 10.43 10.37 -13.20
N ILE A 311 11.69 10.63 -12.89
CA ILE A 311 12.18 10.96 -11.55
C ILE A 311 12.30 12.47 -11.44
N HIS A 312 11.44 13.10 -10.65
CA HIS A 312 11.54 14.51 -10.27
C HIS A 312 12.22 14.60 -8.91
N HIS A 313 13.33 15.33 -8.85
CA HIS A 313 14.11 15.44 -7.61
C HIS A 313 14.71 16.85 -7.48
N PRO A 314 14.56 17.53 -6.33
CA PRO A 314 14.94 18.95 -6.17
C PRO A 314 16.45 19.19 -6.30
N LEU A 315 17.28 18.17 -6.07
CA LEU A 315 18.74 18.26 -6.26
C LEU A 315 19.20 18.15 -7.71
N ARG A 316 18.30 17.87 -8.68
CA ARG A 316 18.68 17.79 -10.09
C ARG A 316 18.69 19.15 -10.75
N ALA A 317 19.77 19.46 -11.47
CA ALA A 317 19.88 20.69 -12.26
C ALA A 317 18.94 20.69 -13.48
N ASP A 318 18.72 19.52 -14.09
CA ASP A 318 17.92 19.36 -15.31
C ASP A 318 16.41 19.13 -15.04
N GLY A 319 15.99 19.24 -13.77
CA GLY A 319 14.59 19.10 -13.33
C GLY A 319 14.13 17.65 -13.16
N ALA A 320 14.17 16.84 -14.22
CA ALA A 320 13.71 15.46 -14.20
C ALA A 320 14.65 14.50 -14.94
N TYR A 321 14.60 13.22 -14.59
CA TYR A 321 15.33 12.14 -15.27
C TYR A 321 14.36 11.07 -15.77
N CYS A 322 14.54 10.61 -17.00
CA CYS A 322 13.78 9.48 -17.53
C CYS A 322 14.58 8.18 -17.37
N LEU A 323 14.07 7.29 -16.53
CA LEU A 323 14.52 5.91 -16.43
C LEU A 323 13.67 5.05 -17.39
N GLU A 324 14.11 4.99 -18.64
CA GLU A 324 13.38 4.38 -19.75
C GLU A 324 13.09 2.89 -19.51
N GLY A 325 11.86 2.44 -19.79
CA GLY A 325 11.43 1.05 -19.63
C GLY A 325 11.32 0.56 -18.18
N ALA A 326 11.63 1.41 -17.19
CA ALA A 326 11.49 1.09 -15.78
C ALA A 326 10.12 1.45 -15.24
N ARG A 327 9.61 0.60 -14.36
CA ARG A 327 8.29 0.74 -13.74
C ARG A 327 8.39 0.45 -12.25
N LEU A 328 7.43 0.92 -11.47
CA LEU A 328 7.30 0.68 -10.04
C LEU A 328 8.57 1.06 -9.25
N ALA A 329 9.13 2.22 -9.57
CA ALA A 329 10.35 2.70 -8.95
C ALA A 329 10.17 3.05 -7.47
N ARG A 330 11.22 2.82 -6.67
CA ARG A 330 11.25 3.01 -5.21
C ARG A 330 12.48 3.81 -4.81
N PRO A 331 12.34 4.90 -4.05
CA PRO A 331 13.49 5.66 -3.59
C PRO A 331 14.17 4.93 -2.42
N SER A 332 15.48 5.12 -2.28
CA SER A 332 16.18 4.75 -1.06
C SER A 332 15.69 5.60 0.12
N PRO A 333 15.89 5.16 1.38
CA PRO A 333 15.45 5.91 2.57
C PRO A 333 15.99 7.34 2.66
N ASP A 334 17.20 7.58 2.13
CA ASP A 334 17.82 8.92 2.05
C ASP A 334 17.37 9.74 0.82
N LEU A 335 16.50 9.17 -0.02
CA LEU A 335 16.01 9.70 -1.30
C LEU A 335 17.11 9.99 -2.33
N GLY A 336 18.35 9.55 -2.11
CA GLY A 336 19.50 9.81 -2.98
C GLY A 336 19.63 8.84 -4.15
N ARG A 337 18.95 7.68 -4.09
CA ARG A 337 18.95 6.66 -5.13
C ARG A 337 17.53 6.19 -5.39
N VAL A 338 17.30 5.62 -6.57
CA VAL A 338 16.03 4.99 -6.94
C VAL A 338 16.31 3.62 -7.51
N ALA A 339 15.65 2.59 -6.97
CA ALA A 339 15.66 1.23 -7.52
C ALA A 339 14.38 1.01 -8.33
N ALA A 340 14.50 0.37 -9.49
CA ALA A 340 13.34 0.05 -10.30
C ALA A 340 13.57 -1.22 -11.14
N PRO A 341 12.55 -2.07 -11.30
CA PRO A 341 12.54 -3.05 -12.36
C PRO A 341 12.44 -2.39 -13.73
N ARG A 342 13.32 -2.77 -14.66
CA ARG A 342 13.31 -2.35 -16.06
C ARG A 342 13.06 -3.53 -16.98
N ARG A 343 12.10 -3.37 -17.89
CA ARG A 343 11.76 -4.41 -18.86
C ARG A 343 12.84 -4.49 -19.94
N THR A 344 13.43 -5.67 -20.10
CA THR A 344 14.49 -5.94 -21.09
C THR A 344 14.01 -6.80 -22.27
N GLY A 345 12.86 -7.46 -22.11
CA GLY A 345 12.28 -8.29 -23.17
C GLY A 345 11.08 -9.09 -22.70
N ALA A 346 10.89 -10.25 -23.33
CA ALA A 346 9.92 -11.25 -22.91
C ALA A 346 10.40 -12.66 -23.28
N THR A 347 10.01 -13.66 -22.49
CA THR A 347 10.18 -15.06 -22.81
C THR A 347 9.10 -15.54 -23.80
N GLY A 348 9.24 -16.76 -24.30
CA GLY A 348 8.11 -17.48 -24.91
C GLY A 348 7.06 -17.91 -23.88
N ARG A 349 6.24 -18.91 -24.24
CA ARG A 349 5.25 -19.48 -23.32
C ARG A 349 5.92 -19.91 -22.02
N ALA A 350 5.31 -19.53 -20.91
CA ALA A 350 5.76 -19.90 -19.59
C ALA A 350 4.58 -20.15 -18.66
N ASP A 351 4.71 -21.21 -17.86
CA ASP A 351 3.71 -21.67 -16.90
C ASP A 351 4.33 -21.62 -15.48
N GLY A 352 3.57 -21.26 -14.45
CA GLY A 352 4.02 -21.20 -13.05
C GLY A 352 2.86 -21.34 -12.05
N PRO A 353 3.12 -21.38 -10.73
CA PRO A 353 2.07 -21.40 -9.71
C PRO A 353 1.08 -20.25 -9.91
N GLY A 354 -0.18 -20.58 -10.19
CA GLY A 354 -1.25 -19.59 -10.38
C GLY A 354 -1.32 -18.88 -11.73
N PHE A 355 -0.50 -19.20 -12.76
CA PHE A 355 -0.66 -18.59 -14.08
C PHE A 355 -0.08 -19.38 -15.26
N GLN A 356 -0.63 -19.11 -16.46
CA GLN A 356 -0.09 -19.56 -17.76
C GLN A 356 -0.14 -18.38 -18.74
N SER A 357 0.98 -18.10 -19.42
CA SER A 357 1.05 -17.04 -20.43
C SER A 357 1.86 -17.47 -21.66
N SER A 358 1.47 -16.97 -22.83
CA SER A 358 2.17 -17.21 -24.10
C SER A 358 3.42 -16.35 -24.27
N SER A 359 3.56 -15.27 -23.48
CA SER A 359 4.71 -14.37 -23.44
C SER A 359 4.76 -13.71 -22.07
N VAL A 360 5.91 -13.74 -21.40
CA VAL A 360 6.08 -13.15 -20.06
C VAL A 360 7.26 -12.19 -20.08
N PRO A 361 7.08 -10.93 -19.63
CA PRO A 361 8.18 -9.97 -19.56
C PRO A 361 9.39 -10.48 -18.77
N VAL A 362 10.57 -10.10 -19.25
CA VAL A 362 11.84 -10.28 -18.55
C VAL A 362 12.30 -8.91 -18.04
N TRP A 363 12.76 -8.89 -16.81
CA TRP A 363 13.13 -7.69 -16.07
C TRP A 363 14.57 -7.76 -15.60
N GLU A 364 15.18 -6.59 -15.50
CA GLU A 364 16.40 -6.34 -14.74
C GLU A 364 16.11 -5.36 -13.60
N ILE A 365 16.96 -5.33 -12.58
CA ILE A 365 16.87 -4.41 -11.46
C ILE A 365 17.95 -3.36 -11.64
N VAL A 366 17.54 -2.11 -11.84
CA VAL A 366 18.43 -0.97 -12.00
C VAL A 366 18.33 -0.06 -10.78
N VAL A 367 19.48 0.43 -10.32
CA VAL A 367 19.56 1.54 -9.37
C VAL A 367 20.13 2.75 -10.07
N VAL A 368 19.52 3.92 -9.85
CA VAL A 368 19.97 5.20 -10.40
C VAL A 368 20.31 6.18 -9.29
N ASP A 369 21.44 6.87 -9.41
CA ASP A 369 21.76 8.03 -8.58
C ASP A 369 20.92 9.23 -9.03
N VAL A 370 20.13 9.79 -8.11
CA VAL A 370 19.16 10.83 -8.48
C VAL A 370 19.83 12.15 -8.86
N ARG A 371 21.11 12.38 -8.56
CA ARG A 371 21.77 13.67 -8.82
C ARG A 371 22.32 13.74 -10.24
N ASP A 372 23.01 12.70 -10.68
CA ASP A 372 23.66 12.67 -11.98
C ASP A 372 22.99 11.72 -13.00
N GLY A 373 22.09 10.85 -12.54
CA GLY A 373 21.39 9.89 -13.41
C GLY A 373 22.25 8.67 -13.76
N THR A 374 23.35 8.43 -13.04
CA THR A 374 24.18 7.24 -13.23
C THR A 374 23.37 6.00 -12.89
N GLU A 375 23.18 5.12 -13.87
CA GLU A 375 22.48 3.86 -13.72
C GLU A 375 23.45 2.69 -13.50
N GLN A 376 23.06 1.78 -12.61
CA GLN A 376 23.73 0.50 -12.37
C GLN A 376 22.70 -0.62 -12.44
N VAL A 377 22.90 -1.58 -13.34
CA VAL A 377 22.13 -2.82 -13.35
C VAL A 377 22.73 -3.76 -12.31
N LEU A 378 21.92 -4.17 -11.33
CA LEU A 378 22.34 -5.02 -10.22
C LEU A 378 22.03 -6.49 -10.47
N ALA A 379 20.87 -6.77 -11.05
CA ALA A 379 20.41 -8.13 -11.31
C ALA A 379 19.61 -8.19 -12.60
N SER A 380 19.55 -9.35 -13.25
CA SER A 380 18.81 -9.54 -14.50
C SER A 380 18.20 -10.93 -14.58
N GLY A 381 17.12 -11.07 -15.37
CA GLY A 381 16.49 -12.36 -15.63
C GLY A 381 15.30 -12.68 -14.73
N ALA A 382 14.77 -11.70 -14.00
CA ALA A 382 13.48 -11.85 -13.32
C ALA A 382 12.36 -11.98 -14.37
N ILE A 383 11.50 -12.99 -14.25
CA ILE A 383 10.45 -13.26 -15.25
C ILE A 383 9.09 -13.12 -14.57
N SER A 384 8.35 -12.08 -14.93
CA SER A 384 7.08 -11.77 -14.29
C SER A 384 6.15 -10.98 -15.20
N SER A 385 4.85 -11.22 -15.09
CA SER A 385 3.82 -10.48 -15.83
C SER A 385 3.73 -9.02 -15.40
N TRP A 386 3.98 -8.75 -14.12
CA TRP A 386 4.04 -7.42 -13.53
C TRP A 386 5.49 -7.06 -13.20
N PRO A 387 5.83 -5.78 -12.96
CA PRO A 387 7.15 -5.43 -12.44
C PRO A 387 7.44 -6.21 -11.15
N PRO A 388 8.61 -6.87 -11.01
CA PRO A 388 9.08 -7.40 -9.73
C PRO A 388 8.94 -6.36 -8.63
N ASP A 389 8.61 -6.78 -7.41
CA ASP A 389 8.58 -5.82 -6.32
C ASP A 389 10.00 -5.65 -5.76
N VAL A 390 10.32 -4.43 -5.34
CA VAL A 390 11.66 -4.05 -4.88
C VAL A 390 11.52 -3.24 -3.59
N HIS A 391 12.16 -3.71 -2.53
CA HIS A 391 12.12 -3.08 -1.22
C HIS A 391 13.53 -2.71 -0.78
N TRP A 392 13.68 -1.51 -0.23
CA TRP A 392 14.91 -1.09 0.42
C TRP A 392 14.87 -1.49 1.88
N ASN A 393 16.00 -1.92 2.45
CA ASN A 393 16.12 -1.92 3.91
C ASN A 393 16.25 -0.49 4.44
N GLU A 394 16.02 -0.30 5.74
CA GLU A 394 16.03 1.03 6.37
C GLU A 394 17.36 1.79 6.21
N GLN A 395 18.48 1.06 6.15
CA GLN A 395 19.80 1.68 5.98
C GLN A 395 20.13 2.00 4.51
N GLY A 396 19.29 1.57 3.55
CA GLY A 396 19.52 1.77 2.13
C GLY A 396 20.74 1.03 1.58
N THR A 397 21.14 -0.07 2.21
CA THR A 397 22.31 -0.88 1.86
C THR A 397 21.95 -2.14 1.08
N HIS A 398 20.72 -2.62 1.21
CA HIS A 398 20.23 -3.84 0.58
C HIS A 398 18.91 -3.61 -0.15
N LEU A 399 18.69 -4.40 -1.20
CA LEU A 399 17.40 -4.56 -1.86
C LEU A 399 16.88 -5.98 -1.67
N LEU A 400 15.62 -6.10 -1.28
CA LEU A 400 14.85 -7.32 -1.36
C LEU A 400 14.01 -7.27 -2.63
N VAL A 401 14.18 -8.25 -3.51
CA VAL A 401 13.51 -8.30 -4.82
C VAL A 401 12.78 -9.62 -4.95
N PHE A 402 11.50 -9.60 -5.34
CA PHE A 402 10.74 -10.85 -5.46
C PHE A 402 9.75 -10.85 -6.62
N TRP A 403 9.57 -12.03 -7.22
CA TRP A 403 8.68 -12.27 -8.36
C TRP A 403 8.32 -13.77 -8.47
N PRO A 404 7.30 -14.16 -9.26
CA PRO A 404 6.38 -13.31 -9.99
C PRO A 404 5.41 -12.61 -9.05
N VAL A 405 5.18 -11.32 -9.27
CA VAL A 405 4.14 -10.57 -8.55
C VAL A 405 2.87 -10.57 -9.38
N GLN A 406 1.73 -10.65 -8.70
CA GLN A 406 0.41 -10.50 -9.29
C GLN A 406 -0.37 -9.52 -8.42
N TYR A 407 -0.61 -8.34 -8.97
CA TYR A 407 -1.42 -7.31 -8.32
C TYR A 407 -2.88 -7.46 -8.72
N GLY A 408 -3.81 -7.42 -7.76
CA GLY A 408 -5.25 -7.34 -7.99
C GLY A 408 -5.93 -8.62 -8.54
N ILE A 409 -5.80 -9.75 -7.84
CA ILE A 409 -6.59 -10.97 -8.12
C ILE A 409 -7.57 -11.24 -7.00
#